data_AF-G5B417-F1
#
_entry.id   AF-G5B417-F1
#
_cell.length_a   1.000
_cell.length_b   1.000
_cell.length_c   1.000
_cell.angle_alpha   90.00
_cell.angle_beta   90.00
_cell.angle_gamma   90.00
#
_symmetry.space_group_name_H-M   'P 1'
#
loop_
_entity.id
_entity.type
_entity.pdbx_description
1 polymer ?
#
loop_
_entity_poly.entity_id
_entity_poly.type
_entity_poly.pdbx_seq_one_letter_code
_entity_poly.pdbx_strand_id
1 'polypeptide(L)'
;PRYYHIRDSEQMVWLLSGNVLIAAPSSNNVEPITLAIIACRDTELRDEGKGNLVYLGIKDKILSLFVTETEGHPTLQLKVSG
;
A
#
# COMPACT_ATOMS: atom_id res chain seq x y z
N PRO A 1 -4.99 -6.08 11.75
CA PRO A 1 -4.99 -5.58 10.35
C PRO A 1 -6.21 -6.13 9.60
N ARG A 2 -6.78 -5.35 8.68
CA ARG A 2 -7.73 -5.85 7.67
C ARG A 2 -6.96 -6.15 6.39
N TYR A 3 -7.39 -7.17 5.66
CA TYR A 3 -6.66 -7.64 4.48
C TYR A 3 -7.47 -7.41 3.21
N TYR A 4 -6.83 -6.81 2.21
CA TYR A 4 -7.49 -6.50 0.94
C TYR A 4 -6.52 -6.69 -0.23
N HIS A 5 -7.07 -7.07 -1.37
CA HIS A 5 -6.40 -6.88 -2.65
C HIS A 5 -6.77 -5.51 -3.19
N ILE A 6 -5.81 -4.79 -3.77
CA ILE A 6 -6.10 -3.59 -4.54
C ILE A 6 -6.34 -3.97 -5.98
N ARG A 7 -7.45 -3.47 -6.52
CA ARG A 7 -7.81 -3.53 -7.92
C ARG A 7 -8.34 -2.16 -8.33
N ASP A 8 -7.79 -1.58 -9.38
CA ASP A 8 -8.26 -0.29 -9.90
C ASP A 8 -9.47 -0.45 -10.84
N SER A 9 -9.97 0.66 -11.37
CA SER A 9 -11.12 0.68 -12.28
C SER A 9 -10.87 -0.08 -13.59
N GLU A 10 -9.61 -0.18 -14.01
CA GLU A 10 -9.16 -0.88 -15.23
C GLU A 10 -8.86 -2.36 -14.97
N GLN A 11 -9.26 -2.89 -13.80
CA GLN A 11 -9.03 -4.28 -13.40
C GLN A 11 -7.54 -4.65 -13.23
N MET A 12 -6.68 -3.66 -13.03
CA MET A 12 -5.27 -3.90 -12.73
C MET A 12 -5.10 -4.22 -11.24
N VAL A 13 -4.27 -5.20 -10.95
CA VAL A 13 -3.97 -5.65 -9.58
C VAL A 13 -2.53 -5.32 -9.22
N TRP A 14 -2.30 -5.06 -7.94
CA TRP A 14 -0.95 -4.79 -7.44
C TRP A 14 -0.14 -6.07 -7.26
N LEU A 15 1.11 -6.02 -7.70
CA LEU A 15 2.12 -7.06 -7.57
C LEU A 15 3.37 -6.48 -6.91
N LEU A 16 4.19 -7.36 -6.35
CA LEU A 16 5.51 -7.01 -5.85
C LEU A 16 6.56 -7.61 -6.77
N SER A 17 7.32 -6.77 -7.47
CA SER A 17 8.47 -7.17 -8.28
C SER A 17 9.74 -6.62 -7.62
N GLY A 18 10.53 -7.50 -7.00
CA GLY A 18 11.61 -7.09 -6.12
C GLY A 18 11.09 -6.28 -4.93
N ASN A 19 11.51 -5.01 -4.82
CA ASN A 19 11.03 -4.07 -3.78
C ASN A 19 10.20 -2.93 -4.38
N VAL A 20 9.53 -3.16 -5.51
CA VAL A 20 8.71 -2.17 -6.22
C VAL A 20 7.30 -2.73 -6.40
N LEU A 21 6.29 -1.90 -6.13
CA LEU A 21 4.90 -2.19 -6.45
C LEU A 21 4.64 -1.87 -7.92
N ILE A 22 4.07 -2.83 -8.64
CA ILE A 22 3.65 -2.66 -10.03
C ILE A 22 2.17 -3.02 -10.16
N ALA A 23 1.50 -2.43 -11.15
CA ALA A 23 0.14 -2.79 -11.53
C ALA A 23 0.17 -3.61 -12.82
N ALA A 24 -0.56 -4.73 -12.85
CA ALA A 24 -0.69 -5.58 -14.03
C ALA A 24 -2.15 -6.03 -14.23
N PRO A 25 -2.56 -6.37 -15.46
CA PRO A 25 -3.91 -6.85 -15.70
C PRO A 25 -4.20 -8.11 -14.88
N SER A 26 -5.33 -8.13 -14.19
CA SER A 26 -5.78 -9.32 -13.48
C SER A 26 -5.95 -10.49 -14.46
N SER A 27 -5.26 -11.60 -14.22
CA SER A 27 -5.43 -12.85 -14.96
C SER A 27 -5.12 -14.05 -14.06
N ASN A 28 -5.44 -15.27 -14.52
CA ASN A 28 -5.21 -16.49 -13.75
C ASN A 28 -3.74 -16.77 -13.44
N ASN A 29 -2.82 -16.16 -14.18
CA ASN A 29 -1.37 -16.35 -14.03
C ASN A 29 -0.72 -15.24 -13.17
N VAL A 30 -1.53 -14.33 -12.62
CA VAL A 30 -1.07 -13.19 -11.85
C VAL A 30 -1.54 -13.36 -10.42
N GLU A 31 -0.61 -13.39 -9.47
CA GLU A 31 -0.90 -13.48 -8.04
C GLU A 31 -0.81 -12.09 -7.39
N PRO A 32 -1.93 -11.44 -7.06
CA PRO A 32 -1.93 -10.13 -6.45
C PRO A 32 -1.35 -10.17 -5.03
N ILE A 33 -0.67 -9.10 -4.62
CA ILE A 33 -0.35 -8.95 -3.21
C ILE A 33 -1.62 -8.70 -2.39
N THR A 34 -1.59 -9.14 -1.13
CA THR A 34 -2.57 -8.76 -0.13
C THR A 34 -1.99 -7.64 0.71
N LEU A 35 -2.68 -6.50 0.78
CA LEU A 35 -2.32 -5.44 1.72
C LEU A 35 -2.87 -5.71 3.11
N ALA A 36 -2.08 -5.40 4.12
CA ALA A 36 -2.46 -5.31 5.52
C ALA A 36 -2.73 -3.85 5.87
N ILE A 37 -3.98 -3.53 6.19
CA ILE A 37 -4.41 -2.18 6.54
C ILE A 37 -4.63 -2.09 8.05
N ILE A 38 -4.03 -1.09 8.69
CA ILE A 38 -4.17 -0.83 10.12
C ILE A 38 -4.62 0.61 10.30
N ALA A 39 -5.74 0.82 10.99
CA ALA A 39 -6.19 2.17 11.32
C ALA A 39 -5.20 2.85 12.28
N CYS A 40 -4.85 4.11 11.99
CA CYS A 40 -4.11 4.93 12.92
C CYS A 40 -5.00 5.24 14.14
N ARG A 41 -4.41 5.10 15.34
CA ARG A 41 -5.12 5.36 16.61
C ARG A 41 -4.79 6.74 17.18
N ASP A 42 -3.87 7.45 16.56
CA ASP A 42 -3.52 8.81 16.94
C ASP A 42 -4.66 9.75 16.55
N THR A 43 -5.30 10.32 17.56
CA THR A 43 -6.44 11.22 17.37
C THR A 43 -6.01 12.63 17.01
N GLU A 44 -4.76 13.02 17.30
CA GLU A 44 -4.25 14.37 17.02
C GLU A 44 -4.01 14.59 15.53
N LEU A 45 -3.71 13.51 14.80
CA LEU A 45 -3.51 13.54 13.35
C LEU A 45 -4.82 13.52 12.54
N ARG A 46 -5.97 13.41 13.19
CA ARG A 46 -7.27 13.33 12.51
C ARG A 46 -7.61 14.64 11.81
N ASP A 47 -8.16 14.50 10.62
CA ASP A 47 -8.64 15.61 9.79
C ASP A 47 -10.07 15.27 9.35
N GLU A 48 -11.06 16.03 9.83
CA GLU A 48 -12.49 15.77 9.58
C GLU A 48 -12.87 15.89 8.10
N GLY A 49 -12.08 16.62 7.30
CA GLY A 49 -12.27 16.73 5.85
C GLY A 49 -11.69 15.56 5.06
N LYS A 50 -10.93 14.66 5.71
CA LYS A 50 -10.26 13.53 5.08
C LYS A 50 -10.81 12.19 5.56
N GLY A 51 -10.51 11.14 4.81
CA GLY A 51 -10.83 9.77 5.20
C GLY A 51 -10.02 9.29 6.41
N ASN A 52 -10.33 8.08 6.87
CA ASN A 52 -9.61 7.45 7.98
C ASN A 52 -8.11 7.29 7.67
N LEU A 53 -7.27 7.74 8.59
CA LEU A 53 -5.83 7.49 8.54
C LEU A 53 -5.54 6.00 8.71
N VAL A 54 -4.75 5.45 7.80
CA VAL A 54 -4.36 4.05 7.81
C VAL A 54 -2.89 3.89 7.48
N TYR A 55 -2.26 2.90 8.09
CA TYR A 55 -0.97 2.36 7.66
C TYR A 55 -1.22 1.19 6.70
N LEU A 56 -0.42 1.16 5.64
CA LEU A 56 -0.48 0.14 4.61
C LEU A 56 0.81 -0.69 4.65
N GLY A 57 0.66 -1.99 4.93
CA GLY A 57 1.71 -2.99 4.83
C GLY A 57 1.38 -4.05 3.80
N ILE A 58 2.34 -4.91 3.47
CA ILE A 58 2.11 -6.10 2.64
C ILE A 58 1.99 -7.32 3.56
N LYS A 59 0.90 -8.07 3.44
CA LYS A 59 0.66 -9.28 4.24
C LYS A 59 1.81 -10.27 4.07
N ASP A 60 2.19 -10.92 5.18
CA ASP A 60 3.25 -11.93 5.25
C ASP A 60 4.64 -11.42 4.80
N LYS A 61 4.82 -10.09 4.73
CA LYS A 61 6.10 -9.43 4.46
C LYS A 61 6.35 -8.35 5.50
N ILE A 62 7.61 -8.17 5.87
CA ILE A 62 8.04 -7.09 6.75
C ILE A 62 8.27 -5.83 5.89
N LEU A 63 7.25 -5.40 5.15
CA LEU A 63 7.31 -4.25 4.24
C LEU A 63 6.08 -3.36 4.42
N SER A 64 6.31 -2.06 4.56
CA SER A 64 5.29 -1.02 4.62
C SER A 64 5.48 0.01 3.53
N LEU A 65 4.36 0.58 3.08
CA LEU A 65 4.34 1.71 2.17
C LEU A 65 4.65 2.99 2.95
N PHE A 66 5.49 3.84 2.37
CA PHE A 66 5.75 5.17 2.88
C PHE A 66 6.03 6.13 1.72
N VAL A 67 5.85 7.42 1.96
CA VAL A 67 6.19 8.47 1.00
C VAL A 67 7.47 9.13 1.45
N THR A 68 8.40 9.31 0.52
CA THR A 68 9.64 10.09 0.71
C THR A 68 9.79 11.09 -0.43
N GLU A 69 10.63 12.10 -0.24
CA GLU A 69 11.04 12.96 -1.34
C GLU A 69 12.11 12.26 -2.20
N THR A 70 11.93 12.26 -3.51
CA THR A 70 12.94 11.83 -4.49
C THR A 70 12.92 12.85 -5.61
N GLU A 71 14.07 13.45 -5.90
CA GLU A 71 14.21 14.51 -6.91
C GLU A 71 13.22 15.69 -6.72
N GLY A 72 12.92 16.05 -5.47
CA GLY A 72 11.99 17.14 -5.15
C GLY A 72 10.51 16.78 -5.23
N HIS A 73 10.16 15.52 -5.46
CA HIS A 73 8.78 15.06 -5.57
C HIS A 73 8.42 13.97 -4.55
N PRO A 74 7.20 13.99 -3.98
CA PRO A 74 6.73 12.92 -3.12
C PRO A 74 6.58 11.63 -3.93
N THR A 75 7.34 10.61 -3.52
CA THR A 75 7.45 9.34 -4.21
C THR A 75 7.08 8.22 -3.25
N LEU A 76 6.20 7.31 -3.69
CA LEU A 76 5.80 6.13 -2.94
C LEU A 76 6.93 5.09 -2.98
N GLN A 77 7.30 4.57 -1.81
CA GLN A 77 8.38 3.62 -1.62
C GLN A 77 7.97 2.50 -0.66
N LEU A 78 8.74 1.40 -0.66
CA LEU A 78 8.62 0.30 0.30
C LEU A 78 9.80 0.29 1.25
N LYS A 79 9.52 0.19 2.56
CA LYS A 79 10.54 0.10 3.62
C LYS A 79 10.30 -1.12 4.50
N VAL A 80 11.38 -1.70 5.00
CA VAL A 80 11.30 -2.74 6.04
C VAL A 80 10.63 -2.17 7.27
N SER A 81 9.52 -2.78 7.69
CA SER A 81 8.79 -2.40 8.90
C SER A 81 9.61 -2.82 10.14
N GLY A 82 9.92 -1.86 11.02
CA GLY A 82 10.58 -2.13 12.31
C GLY A 82 9.58 -2.45 13.41
#